data_AF-A0A1I5IXM9-F1
#
_entry.id   AF-A0A1I5IXM9-F1
#
_cell.length_a   1.000
_cell.length_b   1.000
_cell.length_c   1.000
_cell.angle_alpha   90.00
_cell.angle_beta   90.00
_cell.angle_gamma   90.00
#
_symmetry.space_group_name_H-M   'P 1'
#
loop_
_entity.id
_entity.type
_entity.pdbx_description
1 polymer ?
#
loop_
_entity_poly.entity_id
_entity_poly.type
_entity_poly.pdbx_seq_one_letter_code
_entity_poly.pdbx_strand_id
1 'polypeptide(L)'
;MLLAHHQPRWARRAATLATTAVVALGPAASLDTAPELIGRETAASVAPPVAPAAVRDRGADTGDTMSIADVEVPDPLVLDSGEAVDSVKVWENQRRPELLEAFAEHVYGRSLPEPDSGDLTFDTQTLSDGGKKVGIEVTGPEGSASFTLRVFVPDGGTPKGTFLLIDHRGSVGDEPGSSGYAPIPTILD
;
A
#
# COMPACT_ATOMS: atom_id res chain seq x y z
N MET A 1 -28.33 -39.20 -23.05
CA MET A 1 -27.70 -38.87 -24.35
C MET A 1 -28.37 -37.60 -24.83
N LEU A 2 -27.76 -36.41 -24.89
CA LEU A 2 -26.38 -36.03 -25.19
C LEU A 2 -25.97 -34.86 -24.29
N LEU A 3 -24.74 -34.90 -23.77
CA LEU A 3 -24.04 -33.72 -23.24
C LEU A 3 -23.68 -32.78 -24.40
N ALA A 4 -23.88 -31.48 -24.23
CA ALA A 4 -23.22 -30.45 -25.04
C ALA A 4 -22.34 -29.60 -24.13
N HIS A 5 -21.06 -29.96 -24.06
CA HIS A 5 -20.00 -29.17 -23.45
C HIS A 5 -19.70 -27.95 -24.33
N HIS A 6 -19.98 -26.75 -23.81
CA HIS A 6 -19.46 -25.51 -24.38
C HIS A 6 -18.09 -25.22 -23.79
N GLN A 7 -17.04 -25.52 -24.56
CA GLN A 7 -15.65 -25.14 -24.27
C GLN A 7 -15.42 -23.66 -24.67
N PRO A 8 -14.81 -22.82 -23.82
CA PRO A 8 -14.48 -21.44 -24.18
C PRO A 8 -13.30 -21.38 -25.16
N ARG A 9 -13.52 -20.62 -26.24
CA ARG A 9 -12.58 -20.37 -27.34
C ARG A 9 -11.50 -19.37 -26.90
N TRP A 10 -10.44 -19.85 -26.27
CA TRP A 10 -9.20 -19.07 -26.19
C TRP A 10 -8.02 -19.98 -26.52
N ALA A 11 -7.82 -20.18 -27.82
CA ALA A 11 -6.66 -20.87 -28.34
C ALA A 11 -5.92 -19.96 -29.31
N ARG A 12 -4.66 -19.69 -28.95
CA ARG A 12 -3.51 -19.39 -29.83
C ARG A 12 -3.50 -18.02 -30.51
N ARG A 13 -2.67 -17.12 -29.97
CA ARG A 13 -1.64 -16.41 -30.74
C ARG A 13 -0.41 -16.17 -29.86
N ALA A 14 0.60 -17.02 -30.04
CA ALA A 14 1.97 -16.71 -29.67
C ALA A 14 2.55 -15.78 -30.74
N ALA A 15 3.08 -14.63 -30.32
CA ALA A 15 3.91 -13.78 -31.16
C ALA A 15 5.17 -13.44 -30.36
N THR A 16 6.25 -14.14 -30.70
CA THR A 16 7.59 -13.90 -30.19
C THR A 16 8.15 -12.66 -30.88
N LEU A 17 8.47 -11.61 -30.12
CA LEU A 17 9.29 -10.51 -30.61
C LEU A 17 10.56 -10.47 -29.75
N ALA A 18 11.66 -10.91 -30.37
CA ALA A 18 13.00 -10.71 -29.85
C ALA A 18 13.38 -9.23 -30.04
N THR A 19 13.80 -8.56 -28.98
CA THR A 19 14.38 -7.22 -29.08
C THR A 19 15.76 -7.23 -28.45
N THR A 20 16.74 -6.93 -29.29
CA THR A 20 18.18 -6.89 -29.04
C THR A 20 18.51 -5.74 -28.08
N ALA A 21 19.15 -6.04 -26.94
CA ALA A 21 19.70 -5.02 -26.05
C ALA A 21 21.14 -4.67 -26.50
N VAL A 22 21.37 -3.39 -26.83
CA VAL A 22 22.72 -2.84 -27.00
C VAL A 22 23.11 -2.19 -25.68
N VAL A 23 24.15 -2.73 -25.03
CA VAL A 23 24.76 -2.15 -23.83
C VAL A 23 25.80 -1.12 -24.28
N ALA A 24 25.57 0.15 -23.99
CA ALA A 24 26.57 1.21 -24.10
C ALA A 24 27.03 1.58 -22.69
N LEU A 25 28.30 1.26 -22.39
CA LEU A 25 28.98 1.63 -21.14
C LEU A 25 29.53 3.05 -21.30
N GLY A 26 29.00 4.01 -20.54
CA GLY A 26 29.52 5.39 -20.45
C GLY A 26 29.97 5.70 -19.02
N PRO A 27 30.98 6.56 -18.81
CA PRO A 27 31.58 6.77 -17.50
C PRO A 27 30.67 7.56 -16.57
N ALA A 28 30.66 7.19 -15.29
CA ALA A 28 29.99 7.90 -14.22
C ALA A 28 30.69 9.25 -13.98
N ALA A 29 30.05 10.34 -14.39
CA ALA A 29 30.41 11.68 -13.96
C ALA A 29 29.58 12.03 -12.72
N SER A 30 30.27 12.14 -11.58
CA SER A 30 29.73 12.70 -10.36
C SER A 30 29.41 14.19 -10.57
N LEU A 31 28.14 14.55 -10.46
CA LEU A 31 27.73 15.94 -10.22
C LEU A 31 27.08 15.96 -8.83
N ASP A 32 27.96 16.23 -7.88
CA ASP A 32 27.67 16.55 -6.49
C ASP A 32 27.15 17.98 -6.43
N THR A 33 25.82 18.16 -6.46
CA THR A 33 25.16 19.35 -5.90
C THR A 33 23.70 19.01 -5.61
N ALA A 34 23.41 18.61 -4.37
CA ALA A 34 22.05 18.53 -3.87
C ALA A 34 21.51 19.95 -3.55
N PRO A 35 20.26 20.30 -3.90
CA PRO A 35 19.68 21.56 -3.47
C PRO A 35 19.41 21.54 -1.96
N GLU A 36 19.68 22.69 -1.34
CA GLU A 36 19.53 22.98 0.08
C GLU A 36 18.07 22.77 0.52
N LEU A 37 17.82 21.67 1.24
CA LEU A 37 16.53 21.38 1.85
C LEU A 37 16.26 22.36 3.00
N ILE A 38 15.07 22.96 2.95
CA ILE A 38 14.43 23.79 3.97
C ILE A 38 14.80 23.33 5.39
N GLY A 39 15.28 24.29 6.17
CA GLY A 39 15.77 24.12 7.54
C GLY A 39 14.71 23.50 8.45
N ARG A 40 14.86 22.21 8.69
CA ARG A 40 14.25 21.50 9.81
C ARG A 40 14.85 22.08 11.08
N GLU A 41 14.03 22.77 11.89
CA GLU A 41 14.36 23.05 13.28
C GLU A 41 14.97 21.79 13.89
N THR A 42 16.14 21.94 14.49
CA THR A 42 16.92 20.83 15.03
C THR A 42 16.16 20.21 16.20
N ALA A 43 15.24 19.29 15.91
CA ALA A 43 14.94 18.23 16.84
C ALA A 43 16.27 17.51 17.05
N ALA A 44 16.84 17.66 18.24
CA ALA A 44 18.07 16.98 18.63
C ALA A 44 17.95 15.51 18.18
N SER A 45 18.85 15.11 17.28
CA SER A 45 18.96 13.74 16.80
C SER A 45 19.37 12.88 17.99
N VAL A 46 18.39 12.42 18.75
CA VAL A 46 18.51 11.17 19.49
C VAL A 46 18.14 10.09 18.49
N ALA A 47 19.05 9.84 17.55
CA ALA A 47 19.06 8.54 16.91
C ALA A 47 19.21 7.51 18.05
N PRO A 48 18.26 6.60 18.28
CA PRO A 48 18.57 5.45 19.09
C PRO A 48 19.79 4.80 18.44
N PRO A 49 20.82 4.38 19.19
CA PRO A 49 21.89 3.59 18.60
C PRO A 49 21.25 2.32 18.07
N VAL A 50 20.94 2.28 16.78
CA VAL A 50 20.75 1.03 16.06
C VAL A 50 22.15 0.45 15.93
N ALA A 51 22.66 -0.08 17.04
CA ALA A 51 23.54 -1.21 16.95
C ALA A 51 22.81 -2.22 16.05
N PRO A 52 23.48 -2.89 15.10
CA PRO A 52 22.87 -4.07 14.51
C PRO A 52 22.46 -4.93 15.70
N ALA A 53 21.16 -5.09 15.92
CA ALA A 53 20.69 -6.10 16.84
C ALA A 53 21.30 -7.36 16.24
N ALA A 54 22.35 -7.87 16.90
CA ALA A 54 22.91 -9.16 16.55
C ALA A 54 21.69 -10.06 16.44
N VAL A 55 21.50 -10.69 15.27
CA VAL A 55 20.56 -11.79 15.15
C VAL A 55 20.96 -12.72 16.27
N ARG A 56 20.22 -12.67 17.38
CA ARG A 56 20.45 -13.58 18.48
C ARG A 56 20.18 -14.92 17.83
N ASP A 57 21.21 -15.76 17.80
CA ASP A 57 21.06 -17.17 17.53
C ASP A 57 19.95 -17.62 18.49
N ARG A 58 18.73 -17.78 17.95
CA ARG A 58 17.58 -18.33 18.69
C ARG A 58 17.93 -19.80 18.84
N GLY A 59 18.84 -20.08 19.75
CA GLY A 59 19.23 -21.43 20.10
C GLY A 59 18.00 -22.13 20.63
N ALA A 60 17.37 -22.97 19.80
CA ALA A 60 16.38 -24.00 20.11
C ALA A 60 15.23 -23.65 21.10
N ASP A 61 15.00 -22.38 21.42
CA ASP A 61 13.85 -21.95 22.24
C ASP A 61 12.70 -21.63 21.29
N THR A 62 11.95 -22.68 20.95
CA THR A 62 10.73 -22.67 20.11
C THR A 62 9.52 -22.28 20.95
N GLY A 63 9.59 -21.15 21.67
CA GLY A 63 8.42 -20.58 22.34
C GLY A 63 7.48 -19.95 21.32
N ASP A 64 6.17 -20.19 21.46
CA ASP A 64 5.11 -19.53 20.68
C ASP A 64 4.82 -18.10 21.17
N THR A 65 5.46 -17.69 22.27
CA THR A 65 5.34 -16.37 22.86
C THR A 65 6.67 -15.60 22.89
N MET A 66 6.54 -14.27 22.90
CA MET A 66 7.61 -13.32 23.18
C MET A 66 7.17 -12.36 24.28
N SER A 67 8.13 -11.81 25.01
CA SER A 67 7.84 -10.88 26.11
C SER A 67 7.97 -9.42 25.68
N ILE A 68 6.94 -8.60 25.95
CA ILE A 68 6.96 -7.15 25.77
C ILE A 68 6.56 -6.50 27.10
N ALA A 69 7.50 -5.82 27.77
CA ALA A 69 7.28 -5.19 29.07
C ALA A 69 6.65 -6.15 30.11
N ASP A 70 7.23 -7.34 30.25
CA ASP A 70 6.79 -8.43 31.14
C ASP A 70 5.40 -9.00 30.81
N VAL A 71 4.85 -8.68 29.64
CA VAL A 71 3.64 -9.28 29.10
C VAL A 71 4.01 -10.25 27.99
N GLU A 72 3.64 -11.52 28.16
CA GLU A 72 3.75 -12.54 27.12
C GLU A 72 2.70 -12.27 26.03
N VAL A 73 3.17 -12.14 24.80
CA VAL A 73 2.36 -11.98 23.59
C VAL A 73 2.76 -13.02 22.56
N PRO A 74 1.89 -13.40 21.60
CA PRO A 74 2.27 -14.31 20.54
C PRO A 74 3.49 -13.81 19.75
N ASP A 75 4.45 -14.68 19.46
CA ASP A 75 5.59 -14.34 18.60
C ASP A 75 5.11 -14.25 17.13
N PRO A 76 5.24 -13.10 16.46
CA PRO A 76 4.85 -12.99 15.04
C PRO A 76 5.73 -13.85 14.12
N LEU A 77 6.93 -14.28 14.56
CA LEU A 77 7.88 -15.08 13.78
C LEU A 77 7.85 -16.58 14.14
N VAL A 78 6.71 -17.05 14.65
CA VAL A 78 6.40 -18.47 14.86
C VAL A 78 5.06 -18.75 14.19
N LEU A 79 5.00 -19.79 13.35
CA LEU A 79 3.76 -20.26 12.71
C LEU A 79 2.80 -20.82 13.75
N ASP A 80 1.52 -20.93 13.41
CA ASP A 80 0.53 -21.56 14.30
C ASP A 80 0.84 -23.06 14.55
N SER A 81 1.67 -23.67 13.68
CA SER A 81 2.21 -25.01 13.88
C SER A 81 3.33 -25.10 14.93
N GLY A 82 3.86 -23.96 15.39
CA GLY A 82 5.03 -23.85 16.27
C GLY A 82 6.38 -23.81 15.53
N GLU A 83 6.38 -23.93 14.19
CA GLU A 83 7.61 -23.82 13.40
C GLU A 83 8.09 -22.37 13.30
N ALA A 84 9.41 -22.17 13.28
CA ALA A 84 10.00 -20.83 13.19
C ALA A 84 9.87 -20.23 11.78
N VAL A 85 9.59 -18.93 11.71
CA VAL A 85 9.65 -18.15 10.47
C VAL A 85 11.07 -17.61 10.31
N ASP A 86 11.85 -18.24 9.44
CA ASP A 86 13.29 -17.95 9.25
C ASP A 86 13.62 -17.26 7.92
N SER A 87 12.62 -17.05 7.07
CA SER A 87 12.81 -16.50 5.72
C SER A 87 11.61 -15.69 5.25
N VAL A 88 11.88 -14.73 4.37
CA VAL A 88 10.83 -13.93 3.69
C VAL A 88 9.83 -14.82 2.98
N LYS A 89 10.29 -15.95 2.41
CA LYS A 89 9.41 -16.90 1.72
C LYS A 89 8.41 -17.55 2.68
N VAL A 90 8.85 -17.97 3.87
CA VAL A 90 7.97 -18.54 4.90
C VAL A 90 7.01 -17.47 5.42
N TRP A 91 7.51 -16.25 5.66
CA TRP A 91 6.67 -15.12 6.06
C TRP A 91 5.55 -14.83 5.06
N GLU A 92 5.89 -14.56 3.80
CA GLU A 92 4.92 -14.12 2.79
C GLU A 92 3.90 -15.21 2.42
N ASN A 93 4.33 -16.48 2.39
CA ASN A 93 3.46 -17.57 1.90
C ASN A 93 2.73 -18.33 3.02
N GLN A 94 3.13 -18.21 4.29
CA GLN A 94 2.53 -18.95 5.40
C GLN A 94 2.12 -18.01 6.53
N ARG A 95 3.09 -17.35 7.21
CA ARG A 95 2.78 -16.60 8.44
C ARG A 95 1.89 -15.38 8.20
N ARG A 96 2.16 -14.61 7.14
CA ARG A 96 1.36 -13.42 6.81
C ARG A 96 -0.10 -13.79 6.53
N PRO A 97 -0.42 -14.82 5.71
CA PRO A 97 -1.78 -15.33 5.57
C PRO A 97 -2.43 -15.74 6.90
N GLU A 98 -1.75 -16.49 7.76
CA GLU A 98 -2.27 -16.88 9.09
C GLU A 98 -2.65 -15.66 9.94
N LEU A 99 -1.78 -14.66 10.01
CA LEU A 99 -2.04 -13.43 10.76
C LEU A 99 -3.23 -12.66 10.19
N LEU A 100 -3.29 -12.50 8.85
CA LEU A 100 -4.42 -11.83 8.20
C LEU A 100 -5.74 -12.54 8.47
N GLU A 101 -5.73 -13.88 8.44
CA GLU A 101 -6.89 -14.71 8.78
C GLU A 101 -7.33 -14.51 10.23
N ALA A 102 -6.38 -14.54 11.18
CA ALA A 102 -6.67 -14.31 12.60
C ALA A 102 -7.25 -12.90 12.85
N PHE A 103 -6.70 -11.87 12.19
CA PHE A 103 -7.25 -10.51 12.28
C PHE A 103 -8.64 -10.40 11.67
N ALA A 104 -8.89 -11.08 10.55
CA ALA A 104 -10.19 -11.08 9.90
C ALA A 104 -11.25 -11.84 10.73
N GLU A 105 -10.87 -12.92 11.41
CA GLU A 105 -11.78 -13.70 12.24
C GLU A 105 -12.06 -13.04 13.59
N HIS A 106 -11.04 -12.49 14.24
CA HIS A 106 -11.13 -12.10 15.65
C HIS A 106 -11.16 -10.59 15.92
N VAL A 107 -10.81 -9.74 14.94
CA VAL A 107 -10.65 -8.29 15.19
C VAL A 107 -11.48 -7.43 14.25
N TYR A 108 -11.24 -7.52 12.94
CA TYR A 108 -11.80 -6.57 11.97
C TYR A 108 -12.99 -7.12 11.19
N GLY A 109 -13.22 -8.43 11.23
CA GLY A 109 -14.19 -9.08 10.35
C GLY A 109 -13.62 -9.36 8.96
N ARG A 110 -14.37 -10.14 8.17
CA ARG A 110 -14.03 -10.47 6.79
C ARG A 110 -14.26 -9.27 5.88
N SER A 111 -13.28 -8.95 5.04
CA SER A 111 -13.47 -7.96 3.98
C SER A 111 -14.53 -8.45 3.00
N LEU A 112 -15.36 -7.53 2.52
CA LEU A 112 -16.30 -7.82 1.43
C LEU A 112 -15.52 -8.14 0.15
N PRO A 113 -16.09 -8.95 -0.76
CA PRO A 113 -15.52 -9.14 -2.10
C PRO A 113 -15.30 -7.79 -2.78
N GLU A 114 -14.25 -7.70 -3.60
CA GLU A 114 -14.08 -6.56 -4.48
C GLU A 114 -15.30 -6.43 -5.40
N PRO A 115 -15.88 -5.23 -5.55
CA PRO A 115 -17.02 -5.03 -6.44
C PRO A 115 -16.61 -5.22 -7.90
N ASP A 116 -17.52 -5.78 -8.71
CA ASP A 116 -17.30 -5.91 -10.15
C ASP A 116 -17.24 -4.54 -10.81
N SER A 117 -16.60 -4.43 -11.98
CA SER A 117 -16.47 -3.13 -12.68
C SER A 117 -17.80 -2.48 -13.04
N GLY A 118 -18.90 -3.26 -13.14
CA GLY A 118 -20.24 -2.75 -13.39
C GLY A 118 -20.94 -2.17 -12.16
N ASP A 119 -20.42 -2.48 -10.98
CA ASP A 119 -20.96 -2.08 -9.67
C ASP A 119 -20.30 -0.81 -9.13
N LEU A 120 -19.27 -0.32 -9.81
CA LEU A 120 -18.53 0.91 -9.47
C LEU A 120 -18.78 2.00 -10.52
N THR A 121 -19.23 3.17 -10.08
CA THR A 121 -19.33 4.35 -10.94
C THR A 121 -18.53 5.52 -10.37
N PHE A 122 -18.03 6.35 -11.29
CA PHE A 122 -17.19 7.51 -10.97
C PHE A 122 -17.75 8.74 -11.68
N ASP A 123 -18.24 9.71 -10.91
CA ASP A 123 -18.62 11.02 -11.42
C ASP A 123 -17.53 12.04 -11.06
N THR A 124 -16.89 12.61 -12.07
CA THR A 124 -15.71 13.47 -11.88
C THR A 124 -16.02 14.92 -12.22
N GLN A 125 -15.83 15.80 -11.24
CA GLN A 125 -15.85 17.24 -11.39
C GLN A 125 -14.42 17.79 -11.30
N THR A 126 -14.06 18.68 -12.23
CA THR A 126 -12.79 19.42 -12.16
C THR A 126 -12.93 20.58 -11.18
N LEU A 127 -11.92 20.79 -10.35
CA LEU A 127 -11.80 21.88 -9.38
C LEU A 127 -10.70 22.86 -9.81
N SER A 128 -10.51 23.92 -9.03
CA SER A 128 -9.36 24.84 -9.14
C SER A 128 -8.03 24.09 -8.96
N ASP A 129 -6.95 24.67 -9.51
CA ASP A 129 -5.56 24.27 -9.26
C ASP A 129 -5.27 22.77 -9.45
N GLY A 130 -5.78 22.20 -10.56
CA GLY A 130 -5.57 20.79 -10.90
C GLY A 130 -6.37 19.80 -10.05
N GLY A 131 -7.21 20.29 -9.13
CA GLY A 131 -8.04 19.47 -8.26
C GLY A 131 -9.15 18.72 -8.99
N LYS A 132 -9.56 17.59 -8.44
CA LYS A 132 -10.69 16.78 -8.89
C LYS A 132 -11.52 16.32 -7.70
N LYS A 133 -12.83 16.41 -7.84
CA LYS A 133 -13.81 15.80 -6.95
C LYS A 133 -14.43 14.62 -7.68
N VAL A 134 -14.33 13.45 -7.08
CA VAL A 134 -14.84 12.20 -7.63
C VAL A 134 -15.91 11.67 -6.70
N GLY A 135 -17.16 11.68 -7.15
CA GLY A 135 -18.22 10.91 -6.53
C GLY A 135 -18.05 9.45 -6.90
N ILE A 136 -17.84 8.60 -5.90
CA ILE A 136 -17.69 7.16 -6.07
C ILE A 136 -18.95 6.51 -5.52
N GLU A 137 -19.63 5.74 -6.36
CA GLU A 137 -20.77 4.93 -5.95
C GLU A 137 -20.43 3.44 -6.15
N VAL A 138 -20.78 2.65 -5.15
CA VAL A 138 -20.61 1.19 -5.12
C VAL A 138 -21.97 0.56 -4.91
N THR A 139 -22.37 -0.34 -5.80
CA THR A 139 -23.62 -1.11 -5.69
C THR A 139 -23.31 -2.55 -5.32
N GLY A 140 -23.99 -3.08 -4.32
CA GLY A 140 -23.90 -4.47 -3.92
C GLY A 140 -25.27 -5.14 -3.86
N PRO A 141 -25.33 -6.45 -3.54
CA PRO A 141 -26.58 -7.21 -3.47
C PRO A 141 -27.61 -6.61 -2.51
N GLU A 142 -27.15 -5.96 -1.45
CA GLU A 142 -27.97 -5.41 -0.36
C GLU A 142 -28.23 -3.89 -0.49
N GLY A 143 -27.77 -3.25 -1.58
CA GLY A 143 -27.96 -1.83 -1.83
C GLY A 143 -26.69 -1.10 -2.28
N SER A 144 -26.75 0.23 -2.31
CA SER A 144 -25.65 1.08 -2.79
C SER A 144 -25.12 2.01 -1.70
N ALA A 145 -23.82 2.31 -1.78
CA ALA A 145 -23.14 3.27 -0.93
C ALA A 145 -22.37 4.27 -1.79
N SER A 146 -22.23 5.51 -1.33
CA SER A 146 -21.46 6.53 -2.03
C SER A 146 -20.57 7.33 -1.09
N PHE A 147 -19.44 7.76 -1.61
CA PHE A 147 -18.49 8.63 -0.92
C PHE A 147 -17.75 9.52 -1.91
N THR A 148 -17.19 10.62 -1.41
CA THR A 148 -16.45 11.57 -2.24
C THR A 148 -14.96 11.41 -2.02
N LEU A 149 -14.21 11.25 -3.11
CA LEU A 149 -12.75 11.37 -3.13
C LEU A 149 -12.38 12.75 -3.68
N ARG A 150 -11.49 13.46 -2.97
CA ARG A 150 -10.84 14.68 -3.48
C ARG A 150 -9.39 14.36 -3.79
N VAL A 151 -8.97 14.73 -4.99
CA VAL A 151 -7.61 14.49 -5.49
C VAL A 151 -7.05 15.83 -5.95
N PHE A 152 -5.90 16.20 -5.42
CA PHE A 152 -5.13 17.36 -5.86
C PHE A 152 -3.82 16.85 -6.42
N VAL A 153 -3.51 17.23 -7.66
CA VAL A 153 -2.33 16.77 -8.38
C VAL A 153 -1.53 18.00 -8.80
N PRO A 154 -0.25 18.12 -8.42
CA PRO A 154 0.59 19.24 -8.84
C PRO A 154 0.68 19.33 -10.37
N ASP A 155 0.75 20.56 -10.86
CA ASP A 155 0.92 20.83 -12.28
C ASP A 155 2.34 20.48 -12.76
N GLY A 156 2.42 19.81 -13.90
CA GLY A 156 3.69 19.48 -14.55
C GLY A 156 4.37 18.21 -14.03
N GLY A 157 4.87 17.40 -14.97
CA GLY A 157 5.63 16.18 -14.67
C GLY A 157 4.76 14.96 -14.35
N THR A 158 5.43 13.89 -13.91
CA THR A 158 4.79 12.63 -13.49
C THR A 158 4.76 12.59 -11.96
N PRO A 159 3.57 12.42 -11.32
CA PRO A 159 3.47 12.28 -9.87
C PRO A 159 4.43 11.20 -9.35
N LYS A 160 5.20 11.53 -8.31
CA LYS A 160 6.20 10.61 -7.71
C LYS A 160 5.62 9.72 -6.61
N GLY A 161 4.42 10.03 -6.15
CA GLY A 161 3.68 9.32 -5.11
C GLY A 161 2.39 10.05 -4.77
N THR A 162 1.55 9.41 -3.96
CA THR A 162 0.26 9.96 -3.51
C THR A 162 0.10 9.74 -2.03
N PHE A 163 -0.39 10.75 -1.32
CA PHE A 163 -0.88 10.59 0.04
C PHE A 163 -2.40 10.39 0.00
N LEU A 164 -2.87 9.28 0.59
CA LEU A 164 -4.29 9.01 0.75
C LEU A 164 -4.66 9.13 2.22
N LEU A 165 -5.74 9.86 2.50
CA LEU A 165 -6.25 10.09 3.84
C LEU A 165 -7.76 9.95 3.84
N ILE A 166 -8.30 9.30 4.87
CA ILE A 166 -9.73 9.35 5.20
C ILE A 166 -9.97 10.58 6.08
N ASP A 167 -10.66 11.59 5.55
CA ASP A 167 -11.05 12.77 6.30
C ASP A 167 -12.33 12.52 7.09
N HIS A 168 -12.18 12.17 8.37
CA HIS A 168 -13.30 12.01 9.30
C HIS A 168 -13.87 13.33 9.83
N ARG A 169 -13.23 14.47 9.56
CA ARG A 169 -13.64 15.81 10.05
C ARG A 169 -14.44 16.58 8.99
N GLY A 170 -14.38 16.18 7.73
CA GLY A 170 -15.04 16.85 6.60
C GLY A 170 -14.46 18.24 6.31
N SER A 171 -13.22 18.49 6.73
CA SER A 171 -12.56 19.79 6.63
C SER A 171 -11.79 19.99 5.33
N VAL A 172 -11.50 18.92 4.59
CA VAL A 172 -10.94 19.00 3.24
C VAL A 172 -12.08 19.32 2.28
N GLY A 173 -12.20 20.60 1.95
CA GLY A 173 -13.14 21.14 0.98
C GLY A 173 -12.61 21.08 -0.45
N ASP A 174 -13.33 21.75 -1.35
CA ASP A 174 -13.04 21.72 -2.79
C ASP A 174 -11.88 22.67 -3.20
N GLU A 175 -11.40 23.51 -2.27
CA GLU A 175 -10.26 24.41 -2.49
C GLU A 175 -8.99 23.91 -1.78
N PRO A 176 -7.78 24.06 -2.36
CA PRO A 176 -6.53 23.62 -1.76
C PRO A 176 -6.28 24.12 -0.33
N GLY A 177 -6.62 25.37 -0.04
CA GLY A 177 -6.43 25.99 1.28
C GLY A 177 -7.50 25.68 2.32
N SER A 178 -8.45 24.77 2.02
CA SER A 178 -9.62 24.54 2.87
C SER A 178 -9.33 23.79 4.18
N SER A 179 -8.25 23.01 4.23
CA SER A 179 -7.90 22.19 5.39
C SER A 179 -6.75 22.81 6.21
N GLY A 180 -6.91 22.80 7.54
CA GLY A 180 -5.86 23.22 8.47
C GLY A 180 -4.80 22.13 8.76
N TYR A 181 -4.95 20.93 8.19
CA TYR A 181 -3.98 19.83 8.39
C TYR A 181 -3.54 19.15 7.10
N ALA A 182 -4.36 19.17 6.03
CA ALA A 182 -3.95 18.60 4.75
C ALA A 182 -3.02 19.60 4.07
N PRO A 183 -1.75 19.25 3.79
CA PRO A 183 -0.75 20.17 3.28
C PRO A 183 -0.89 20.37 1.76
N ILE A 184 -2.11 20.55 1.25
CA ILE A 184 -2.40 20.59 -0.19
C ILE A 184 -1.64 21.73 -0.89
N PRO A 185 -1.61 22.98 -0.38
CA PRO A 185 -0.86 24.05 -1.04
C PRO A 185 0.63 23.69 -1.21
N THR A 186 1.25 23.09 -0.17
CA THR A 186 2.64 22.64 -0.21
C THR A 186 2.90 21.50 -1.20
N ILE A 187 1.87 20.70 -1.54
CA ILE A 187 1.97 19.64 -2.53
C ILE A 187 1.83 20.19 -3.96
N LEU A 188 1.08 21.29 -4.12
CA LEU A 188 0.80 21.90 -5.42
C LEU A 188 1.89 22.89 -5.88
N ASP A 189 2.60 23.53 -4.94
CA ASP A 189 3.78 24.37 -5.20
C ASP A 189 4.99 23.55 -5.73
#